data_AF-A0A966DB23-F1
#
_entry.id   AF-A0A966DB23-F1
#
_cell.length_a   1.000
_cell.length_b   1.000
_cell.length_c   1.000
_cell.angle_alpha   90.00
_cell.angle_beta   90.00
_cell.angle_gamma   90.00
#
_symmetry.space_group_name_H-M   'P 1'
#
loop_
_entity.id
_entity.type
_entity.pdbx_description
1 polymer ?
#
loop_
_entity_poly.entity_id
_entity_poly.type
_entity_poly.pdbx_seq_one_letter_code
_entity_poly.pdbx_strand_id
1 'polypeptide(L)'
;PYMVVATAPSVDGYTSYGAAVSIGGFKQTLPCAAPTVVLADTQILCESPSEMIASGFGDCMAKFAAGMDWILADLLGLQAIRDDVWTMVQKPLRQVYQQHQGIAKRGTRAIGQLFDALSASGFAMQIMHDSRPASGAEHLISHIWEMEHLSKDGQPVSHGFKVAVGTLASVFLYENLLNLDTWDCYGNPIERWEEREASLKAFFTDEKVADQTLAIAKSKFLEEDALLERRKAISVMFPTLKERITEQLPPYQELKHAMQLVGCPVHPREINASLEDLKRAMVGAQMIRNRYTILDLYYELGLFDQALLCIEGM
;
A
#
# COMPACT_ATOMS: atom_id res chain seq x y z
N PRO A 1 -26.96 -7.08 11.46
CA PRO A 1 -26.66 -7.90 10.27
C PRO A 1 -26.98 -7.08 9.02
N TYR A 2 -26.15 -7.14 7.99
CA TYR A 2 -26.38 -6.46 6.71
C TYR A 2 -25.87 -7.32 5.55
N MET A 3 -26.28 -6.96 4.34
CA MET A 3 -25.87 -7.60 3.09
C MET A 3 -25.26 -6.57 2.15
N VAL A 4 -24.27 -6.98 1.39
CA VAL A 4 -23.68 -6.19 0.30
C VAL A 4 -24.23 -6.71 -1.02
N VAL A 5 -24.73 -5.79 -1.85
CA VAL A 5 -25.09 -6.05 -3.25
C VAL A 5 -24.13 -5.22 -4.10
N ALA A 6 -23.07 -5.86 -4.58
CA ALA A 6 -22.01 -5.19 -5.32
C ALA A 6 -22.42 -5.00 -6.78
N THR A 7 -22.32 -3.75 -7.26
CA THR A 7 -22.61 -3.37 -8.65
C THR A 7 -21.36 -3.00 -9.45
N ALA A 8 -20.19 -3.03 -8.82
CA ALA A 8 -18.88 -2.86 -9.44
C ALA A 8 -17.81 -3.62 -8.64
N PRO A 9 -16.70 -4.04 -9.26
CA PRO A 9 -15.56 -4.64 -8.56
C PRO A 9 -14.50 -3.57 -8.26
N SER A 10 -14.80 -2.58 -7.40
CA SER A 10 -13.96 -1.37 -7.27
C SER A 10 -13.02 -1.31 -6.07
N VAL A 11 -13.20 -2.16 -5.05
CA VAL A 11 -12.40 -2.16 -3.81
C VAL A 11 -12.65 -3.44 -3.02
N ASP A 12 -11.73 -3.84 -2.14
CA ASP A 12 -11.93 -4.98 -1.22
C ASP A 12 -12.89 -4.70 -0.04
N GLY A 13 -13.27 -3.43 0.15
CA GLY A 13 -14.17 -2.95 1.20
C GLY A 13 -15.57 -3.58 1.22
N TYR A 14 -15.98 -4.29 0.17
CA TYR A 14 -17.23 -5.07 0.16
C TYR A 14 -17.27 -6.17 1.21
N THR A 15 -16.11 -6.66 1.64
CA THR A 15 -15.97 -7.80 2.56
C THR A 15 -14.99 -7.52 3.69
N SER A 16 -14.45 -6.31 3.83
CA SER A 16 -13.45 -6.03 4.86
C SER A 16 -14.02 -6.04 6.27
N TYR A 17 -13.16 -6.36 7.25
CA TYR A 17 -13.41 -5.95 8.63
C TYR A 17 -13.03 -4.48 8.76
N GLY A 18 -14.03 -3.67 9.10
CA GLY A 18 -13.87 -2.26 9.31
C GLY A 18 -14.19 -1.40 8.09
N ALA A 19 -14.60 -0.17 8.39
CA ALA A 19 -14.92 0.85 7.41
C ALA A 19 -13.80 1.89 7.38
N ALA A 20 -13.22 2.11 6.20
CA ALA A 20 -12.20 3.13 5.99
C ALA A 20 -12.88 4.51 5.88
N VAL A 21 -12.94 5.25 6.98
CA VAL A 21 -13.65 6.52 7.09
C VAL A 21 -12.71 7.65 7.49
N SER A 22 -13.00 8.86 7.02
CA SER A 22 -12.29 10.06 7.46
C SER A 22 -13.08 10.67 8.62
N ILE A 23 -12.44 10.82 9.79
CA ILE A 23 -13.05 11.41 10.98
C ILE A 23 -12.12 12.51 11.47
N GLY A 24 -12.62 13.74 11.48
CA GLY A 24 -11.81 14.90 11.87
C GLY A 24 -10.57 15.09 10.99
N GLY A 25 -10.70 14.86 9.68
CA GLY A 25 -9.58 14.98 8.72
C GLY A 25 -8.62 13.78 8.70
N PHE A 26 -8.63 12.91 9.71
CA PHE A 26 -7.76 11.73 9.75
C PHE A 26 -8.43 10.49 9.15
N LYS A 27 -7.70 9.81 8.26
CA LYS A 27 -8.16 8.56 7.66
C LYS A 27 -7.90 7.40 8.61
N GLN A 28 -8.96 6.76 9.08
CA GLN A 28 -8.87 5.61 9.99
C GLN A 28 -9.80 4.46 9.59
N THR A 29 -9.42 3.26 10.00
CA THR A 29 -10.25 2.06 9.83
C THR A 29 -11.02 1.84 11.12
N LEU A 30 -12.32 2.11 11.11
CA LEU A 30 -13.18 1.83 12.27
C LEU A 30 -13.64 0.38 12.24
N PRO A 31 -13.63 -0.35 13.38
CA PRO A 31 -14.24 -1.67 13.48
C PRO A 31 -15.71 -1.65 13.05
N CYS A 32 -16.07 -2.52 12.11
CA CYS A 32 -17.46 -2.80 11.77
C CYS A 32 -17.64 -4.30 11.59
N ALA A 33 -18.87 -4.78 11.81
CA ALA A 33 -19.19 -6.17 11.53
C ALA A 33 -19.01 -6.46 10.03
N ALA A 34 -18.62 -7.68 9.69
CA ALA A 34 -18.63 -8.18 8.32
C ALA A 34 -20.08 -8.30 7.78
N PRO A 35 -20.30 -8.21 6.45
CA PRO A 35 -21.59 -8.52 5.87
C PRO A 35 -21.93 -10.00 6.06
N THR A 36 -23.20 -10.31 6.28
CA THR A 36 -23.68 -11.70 6.39
C THR A 36 -23.80 -12.36 5.01
N VAL A 37 -24.05 -11.56 3.97
CA VAL A 37 -24.18 -12.02 2.58
C VAL A 37 -23.52 -11.00 1.66
N VAL A 38 -22.82 -11.49 0.64
CA VAL A 38 -22.36 -10.68 -0.49
C VAL A 38 -22.96 -11.27 -1.76
N LEU A 39 -23.71 -10.45 -2.49
CA LEU A 39 -24.25 -10.77 -3.81
C LEU A 39 -23.55 -9.90 -4.85
N ALA A 40 -22.96 -10.54 -5.85
CA ALA A 40 -22.26 -9.87 -6.93
C ALA A 40 -22.58 -10.57 -8.25
N ASP A 41 -23.51 -10.01 -9.01
CA ASP A 41 -23.86 -10.55 -10.32
C ASP A 41 -22.79 -10.14 -11.33
N THR A 42 -22.07 -11.13 -11.86
CA THR A 42 -20.97 -10.87 -12.80
C THR A 42 -21.38 -10.10 -14.05
N GLN A 43 -22.63 -10.21 -14.51
CA GLN A 43 -23.11 -9.41 -15.65
C GLN A 43 -23.20 -7.93 -15.28
N ILE A 44 -23.76 -7.63 -14.11
CA ILE A 44 -23.81 -6.25 -13.56
C ILE A 44 -22.39 -5.71 -13.35
N LEU A 45 -21.50 -6.51 -12.76
CA LEU A 45 -20.11 -6.10 -12.55
C LEU A 45 -19.40 -5.74 -13.88
N CYS A 46 -19.62 -6.52 -14.95
CA CYS A 46 -19.04 -6.28 -16.27
C CYS A 46 -19.54 -4.98 -16.91
N GLU A 47 -20.77 -4.57 -16.61
CA GLU A 47 -21.40 -3.35 -17.14
C GLU A 47 -21.01 -2.09 -16.34
N SER A 48 -20.34 -2.23 -15.18
CA SER A 48 -19.89 -1.10 -14.38
C SER A 48 -18.94 -0.15 -15.15
N PRO A 49 -18.80 1.13 -14.73
CA PRO A 49 -17.88 2.07 -15.36
C PRO A 49 -16.43 1.53 -15.41
N SER A 50 -15.71 1.74 -16.51
CA SER A 50 -14.34 1.20 -16.69
C SER A 50 -13.42 1.60 -15.55
N GLU A 51 -13.55 2.84 -15.10
CA GLU A 51 -12.75 3.41 -14.01
C GLU A 51 -12.97 2.68 -12.68
N MET A 52 -14.17 2.15 -12.43
CA MET A 52 -14.43 1.36 -11.22
C MET A 52 -13.75 -0.01 -11.29
N ILE A 53 -13.76 -0.67 -12.45
CA ILE A 53 -13.02 -1.92 -12.67
C ILE A 53 -11.51 -1.67 -12.53
N ALA A 54 -11.00 -0.60 -13.14
CA ALA A 54 -9.60 -0.21 -13.03
C ALA A 54 -9.21 0.14 -11.59
N SER A 55 -10.09 0.80 -10.84
CA SER A 55 -9.84 1.08 -9.42
C SER A 55 -9.69 -0.20 -8.61
N GLY A 56 -10.60 -1.17 -8.78
CA GLY A 56 -10.48 -2.44 -8.06
C GLY A 56 -9.30 -3.30 -8.53
N PHE A 57 -8.93 -3.23 -9.81
CA PHE A 57 -7.69 -3.87 -10.27
C PHE A 57 -6.46 -3.24 -9.61
N GLY A 58 -6.40 -1.90 -9.52
CA GLY A 58 -5.34 -1.17 -8.84
C GLY A 58 -5.23 -1.54 -7.35
N ASP A 59 -6.37 -1.58 -6.65
CA ASP A 59 -6.45 -2.02 -5.26
C ASP A 59 -6.05 -3.50 -5.08
N CYS A 60 -6.39 -4.37 -6.04
CA CYS A 60 -5.97 -5.77 -6.01
C CYS A 60 -4.45 -5.89 -6.19
N MET A 61 -3.86 -5.19 -7.17
CA MET A 61 -2.41 -5.25 -7.43
C MET A 61 -1.57 -4.75 -6.26
N ALA A 62 -2.12 -3.86 -5.42
CA ALA A 62 -1.49 -3.40 -4.19
C ALA A 62 -1.00 -4.53 -3.28
N LYS A 63 -1.67 -5.69 -3.33
CA LYS A 63 -1.36 -6.84 -2.48
C LYS A 63 0.01 -7.46 -2.84
N PHE A 64 0.59 -7.16 -4.00
CA PHE A 64 2.00 -7.48 -4.28
C PHE A 64 2.93 -6.72 -3.33
N ALA A 65 2.81 -5.39 -3.29
CA ALA A 65 3.61 -4.50 -2.45
C ALA A 65 3.31 -4.72 -0.96
N ALA A 66 2.03 -4.80 -0.56
CA ALA A 66 1.65 -5.08 0.82
C ALA A 66 2.17 -6.45 1.31
N GLY A 67 2.16 -7.45 0.44
CA GLY A 67 2.75 -8.77 0.72
C GLY A 67 4.27 -8.68 0.92
N MET A 68 4.97 -7.87 0.11
CA MET A 68 6.41 -7.66 0.26
C MET A 68 6.75 -6.90 1.55
N ASP A 69 5.94 -5.90 1.92
CA ASP A 69 6.04 -5.24 3.22
C ASP A 69 5.86 -6.26 4.37
N TRP A 70 4.91 -7.20 4.25
CA TRP A 70 4.70 -8.24 5.26
C TRP A 70 5.90 -9.19 5.37
N ILE A 71 6.46 -9.66 4.25
CA ILE A 71 7.71 -10.43 4.24
C ILE A 71 8.83 -9.64 4.95
N LEU A 72 8.96 -8.35 4.66
CA LEU A 72 9.98 -7.50 5.29
C LEU A 72 9.81 -7.44 6.82
N ALA A 73 8.59 -7.28 7.33
CA ALA A 73 8.35 -7.31 8.78
C ALA A 73 8.54 -8.69 9.41
N ASP A 74 8.22 -9.76 8.69
CA ASP A 74 8.42 -11.15 9.14
C ASP A 74 9.90 -11.47 9.29
N LEU A 75 10.72 -11.12 8.28
CA LEU A 75 12.18 -11.28 8.32
C LEU A 75 12.85 -10.51 9.47
N LEU A 76 12.28 -9.37 9.87
CA LEU A 76 12.72 -8.59 11.04
C LEU A 76 12.13 -9.08 12.37
N GLY A 77 11.26 -10.08 12.37
CA GLY A 77 10.58 -10.58 13.57
C GLY A 77 9.55 -9.60 14.16
N LEU A 78 9.07 -8.63 13.36
CA LEU A 78 8.13 -7.60 13.80
C LEU A 78 6.67 -8.04 13.69
N GLN A 79 6.35 -8.80 12.63
CA GLN A 79 5.01 -9.35 12.45
C GLN A 79 5.08 -10.61 11.59
N ALA A 80 4.86 -11.77 12.21
CA ALA A 80 4.96 -13.04 11.53
C ALA A 80 3.93 -13.18 10.38
N ILE A 81 4.33 -13.83 9.29
CA ILE A 81 3.37 -14.24 8.25
C ILE A 81 2.49 -15.38 8.79
N ARG A 82 1.20 -15.29 8.47
CA ARG A 82 0.22 -16.35 8.76
C ARG A 82 -0.14 -17.06 7.46
N ASP A 83 0.27 -18.31 7.31
CA ASP A 83 0.26 -19.03 6.01
C ASP A 83 -1.13 -19.17 5.37
N ASP A 84 -2.18 -19.41 6.17
CA ASP A 84 -3.55 -19.52 5.67
C ASP A 84 -4.05 -18.19 5.09
N VAL A 85 -3.76 -17.07 5.76
CA VAL A 85 -4.09 -15.71 5.33
C VAL A 85 -3.24 -15.29 4.13
N TRP A 86 -1.94 -15.57 4.16
CA TRP A 86 -1.05 -15.33 3.03
C TRP A 86 -1.55 -16.03 1.76
N THR A 87 -1.87 -17.32 1.88
CA THR A 87 -2.38 -18.13 0.76
C THR A 87 -3.72 -17.61 0.26
N MET A 88 -4.61 -17.18 1.17
CA MET A 88 -5.92 -16.61 0.82
C MET A 88 -5.81 -15.37 -0.07
N VAL A 89 -4.81 -14.51 0.14
CA VAL A 89 -4.64 -13.27 -0.63
C VAL A 89 -3.73 -13.47 -1.85
N GLN A 90 -2.55 -14.05 -1.65
CA GLN A 90 -1.49 -14.05 -2.67
C GLN A 90 -1.80 -15.01 -3.82
N LYS A 91 -2.54 -16.11 -3.58
CA LYS A 91 -2.89 -17.06 -4.65
C LYS A 91 -3.92 -16.48 -5.64
N PRO A 92 -5.08 -15.93 -5.22
CA PRO A 92 -5.99 -15.25 -6.14
C PRO A 92 -5.35 -14.04 -6.83
N LEU A 93 -4.51 -13.27 -6.13
CA LEU A 93 -3.78 -12.14 -6.70
C LEU A 93 -3.01 -12.52 -7.97
N ARG A 94 -2.23 -13.60 -7.93
CA ARG A 94 -1.45 -14.06 -9.09
C ARG A 94 -2.35 -14.47 -10.27
N GLN A 95 -3.52 -15.06 -9.99
CA GLN A 95 -4.48 -15.42 -11.03
C GLN A 95 -5.10 -14.19 -11.69
N VAL A 96 -5.47 -13.17 -10.90
CA VAL A 96 -6.01 -11.91 -11.39
C VAL A 96 -4.97 -11.17 -12.23
N TYR A 97 -3.72 -11.10 -11.77
CA TYR A 97 -2.61 -10.50 -12.52
C TYR A 97 -2.45 -11.15 -13.90
N GLN A 98 -2.50 -12.48 -13.99
CA GLN A 98 -2.42 -13.20 -15.28
C GLN A 98 -3.61 -12.92 -16.21
N GLN A 99 -4.74 -12.46 -15.68
CA GLN A 99 -5.96 -12.18 -16.44
C GLN A 99 -6.14 -10.68 -16.77
N HIS A 100 -5.14 -9.83 -16.57
CA HIS A 100 -5.23 -8.37 -16.83
C HIS A 100 -5.80 -8.03 -18.22
N GLN A 101 -5.42 -8.75 -19.28
CA GLN A 101 -6.00 -8.57 -20.62
C GLN A 101 -7.50 -8.91 -20.70
N GLY A 102 -7.92 -9.95 -19.98
CA GLY A 102 -9.33 -10.34 -19.87
C GLY A 102 -10.14 -9.32 -19.08
N ILE A 103 -9.55 -8.73 -18.03
CA ILE A 103 -10.15 -7.66 -17.24
C ILE A 103 -10.31 -6.38 -18.07
N ALA A 104 -9.27 -5.99 -18.82
CA ALA A 104 -9.32 -4.85 -19.74
C ALA A 104 -10.42 -5.00 -20.81
N LYS A 105 -10.68 -6.24 -21.26
CA LYS A 105 -11.77 -6.58 -22.19
C LYS A 105 -13.11 -6.85 -21.51
N ARG A 106 -13.20 -6.69 -20.18
CA ARG A 106 -14.41 -6.94 -19.37
C ARG A 106 -14.97 -8.36 -19.55
N GLY A 107 -14.08 -9.34 -19.70
CA GLY A 107 -14.49 -10.74 -19.80
C GLY A 107 -15.11 -11.22 -18.49
N THR A 108 -16.31 -11.80 -18.55
CA THR A 108 -17.10 -12.19 -17.37
C THR A 108 -16.33 -13.02 -16.35
N ARG A 109 -15.55 -14.01 -16.81
CA ARG A 109 -14.71 -14.82 -15.93
C ARG A 109 -13.62 -14.00 -15.23
N ALA A 110 -12.96 -13.10 -15.97
CA ALA A 110 -11.86 -12.30 -15.44
C ALA A 110 -12.37 -11.25 -14.43
N ILE A 111 -13.53 -10.64 -14.70
CA ILE A 111 -14.21 -9.74 -13.77
C ILE A 111 -14.68 -10.47 -12.50
N GLY A 112 -15.23 -11.68 -12.65
CA GLY A 112 -15.56 -12.53 -11.50
C GLY A 112 -14.34 -12.85 -10.64
N GLN A 113 -13.22 -13.24 -11.26
CA GLN A 113 -11.97 -13.51 -10.54
C GLN A 113 -11.40 -12.27 -9.83
N LEU A 114 -11.52 -11.09 -10.43
CA LEU A 114 -11.15 -9.83 -9.77
C LEU A 114 -11.99 -9.62 -8.51
N PHE A 115 -13.31 -9.79 -8.60
CA PHE A 115 -14.20 -9.64 -7.45
C PHE A 115 -13.93 -10.68 -6.36
N ASP A 116 -13.65 -11.93 -6.73
CA ASP A 116 -13.27 -13.00 -5.80
C ASP A 116 -11.98 -12.67 -5.06
N ALA A 117 -10.96 -12.13 -5.74
CA ALA A 117 -9.69 -11.76 -5.12
C ALA A 117 -9.81 -10.55 -4.17
N LEU A 118 -10.61 -9.55 -4.55
CA LEU A 118 -10.97 -8.43 -3.67
C LEU A 118 -11.73 -8.95 -2.43
N SER A 119 -12.67 -9.88 -2.63
CA SER A 119 -13.41 -10.50 -1.54
C SER A 119 -12.51 -11.31 -0.60
N ALA A 120 -11.57 -12.09 -1.15
CA ALA A 120 -10.58 -12.83 -0.38
C ALA A 120 -9.69 -11.91 0.47
N SER A 121 -9.34 -10.73 -0.05
CA SER A 121 -8.59 -9.71 0.69
C SER A 121 -9.39 -9.18 1.89
N GLY A 122 -10.69 -8.92 1.73
CA GLY A 122 -11.53 -8.52 2.85
C GLY A 122 -11.72 -9.62 3.90
N PHE A 123 -11.92 -10.87 3.49
CA PHE A 123 -11.95 -12.02 4.42
C PHE A 123 -10.64 -12.21 5.17
N ALA A 124 -9.50 -12.03 4.50
CA ALA A 124 -8.18 -12.06 5.12
C ALA A 124 -8.05 -11.00 6.22
N MET A 125 -8.50 -9.77 5.95
CA MET A 125 -8.55 -8.70 6.95
C MET A 125 -9.50 -9.00 8.12
N GLN A 126 -10.62 -9.70 7.86
CA GLN A 126 -11.50 -10.17 8.95
C GLN A 126 -10.81 -11.18 9.85
N ILE A 127 -10.10 -12.16 9.29
CA ILE A 127 -9.39 -13.20 10.05
C ILE A 127 -8.27 -12.58 10.89
N MET A 128 -7.60 -11.57 10.37
CA MET A 128 -6.47 -10.92 11.05
C MET A 128 -6.90 -9.82 12.03
N HIS A 129 -8.10 -9.25 11.87
CA HIS A 129 -8.48 -7.96 12.49
C HIS A 129 -7.43 -6.85 12.25
N ASP A 130 -6.74 -6.93 11.11
CA ASP A 130 -5.65 -6.04 10.68
C ASP A 130 -5.67 -5.98 9.16
N SER A 131 -5.39 -4.80 8.59
CA SER A 131 -5.27 -4.62 7.15
C SER A 131 -3.96 -5.14 6.55
N ARG A 132 -3.03 -5.70 7.35
CA ARG A 132 -1.70 -6.19 6.89
C ARG A 132 -1.72 -7.05 5.63
N PRO A 133 -2.65 -8.00 5.45
CA PRO A 133 -2.65 -8.84 4.25
C PRO A 133 -2.91 -8.04 2.95
N ALA A 134 -3.49 -6.85 3.08
CA ALA A 134 -4.03 -6.06 1.97
C ALA A 134 -3.43 -4.66 1.85
N SER A 135 -2.70 -4.18 2.87
CA SER A 135 -2.30 -2.78 3.02
C SER A 135 -0.90 -2.64 3.63
N GLY A 136 -0.03 -2.00 2.85
CA GLY A 136 1.35 -1.58 3.13
C GLY A 136 1.57 -0.10 2.78
N ALA A 137 2.79 0.24 2.36
CA ALA A 137 3.20 1.61 2.01
C ALA A 137 2.29 2.24 0.95
N GLU A 138 1.86 1.46 -0.05
CA GLU A 138 1.01 1.93 -1.14
C GLU A 138 -0.33 2.50 -0.65
N HIS A 139 -0.94 1.87 0.35
CA HIS A 139 -2.14 2.39 1.00
C HIS A 139 -1.84 3.59 1.90
N LEU A 140 -0.72 3.60 2.61
CA LEU A 140 -0.34 4.74 3.45
C LEU A 140 -0.13 6.01 2.62
N ILE A 141 0.47 5.90 1.43
CA ILE A 141 0.57 6.99 0.45
C ILE A 141 -0.83 7.46 0.03
N SER A 142 -1.72 6.52 -0.32
CA SER A 142 -3.11 6.85 -0.66
C SER A 142 -3.84 7.58 0.48
N HIS A 143 -3.61 7.18 1.73
CA HIS A 143 -4.22 7.82 2.89
C HIS A 143 -3.76 9.27 3.07
N ILE A 144 -2.51 9.60 2.78
CA ILE A 144 -2.06 11.01 2.79
C ILE A 144 -2.87 11.83 1.80
N TRP A 145 -2.97 11.38 0.54
CA TRP A 145 -3.77 12.08 -0.46
C TRP A 145 -5.27 12.13 -0.12
N GLU A 146 -5.80 11.16 0.62
CA GLU A 146 -7.17 11.20 1.13
C GLU A 146 -7.37 12.26 2.20
N MET A 147 -6.41 12.42 3.12
CA MET A 147 -6.42 13.48 4.13
C MET A 147 -6.19 14.86 3.52
N GLU A 148 -5.48 14.95 2.41
CA GLU A 148 -5.26 16.17 1.62
C GLU A 148 -6.40 16.46 0.62
N HIS A 149 -7.44 15.62 0.59
CA HIS A 149 -8.60 15.78 -0.28
C HIS A 149 -8.25 15.86 -1.78
N LEU A 150 -7.26 15.07 -2.23
CA LEU A 150 -6.84 15.03 -3.62
C LEU A 150 -8.05 14.78 -4.54
N SER A 151 -8.24 15.71 -5.48
CA SER A 151 -9.35 15.72 -6.42
C SER A 151 -8.86 15.98 -7.84
N LYS A 152 -9.63 15.47 -8.80
CA LYS A 152 -9.44 15.70 -10.23
C LYS A 152 -10.80 16.03 -10.83
N ASP A 153 -10.87 17.08 -11.63
CA ASP A 153 -12.11 17.54 -12.29
C ASP A 153 -13.28 17.77 -11.31
N GLY A 154 -12.97 18.25 -10.10
CA GLY A 154 -13.96 18.54 -9.05
C GLY A 154 -14.49 17.30 -8.31
N GLN A 155 -13.94 16.11 -8.56
CA GLN A 155 -14.31 14.87 -7.88
C GLN A 155 -13.13 14.29 -7.08
N PRO A 156 -13.36 13.69 -5.90
CA PRO A 156 -12.32 12.96 -5.18
C PRO A 156 -11.70 11.86 -6.05
N VAL A 157 -10.38 11.78 -6.07
CA VAL A 157 -9.70 10.69 -6.78
C VAL A 157 -10.05 9.36 -6.13
N SER A 158 -10.39 8.37 -6.96
CA SER A 158 -10.73 7.01 -6.53
C SER A 158 -9.64 6.39 -5.64
N HIS A 159 -10.05 5.61 -4.64
CA HIS A 159 -9.13 4.95 -3.72
C HIS A 159 -8.12 4.06 -4.47
N GLY A 160 -8.60 3.13 -5.29
CA GLY A 160 -7.76 2.23 -6.06
C GLY A 160 -6.83 2.93 -7.07
N PHE A 161 -7.17 4.15 -7.50
CA PHE A 161 -6.29 4.96 -8.36
C PHE A 161 -5.11 5.57 -7.60
N LYS A 162 -5.34 6.05 -6.38
CA LYS A 162 -4.26 6.49 -5.48
C LYS A 162 -3.38 5.31 -5.08
N VAL A 163 -4.00 4.20 -4.68
CA VAL A 163 -3.30 2.96 -4.33
C VAL A 163 -2.50 2.40 -5.51
N ALA A 164 -3.01 2.49 -6.74
CA ALA A 164 -2.28 2.09 -7.94
C ALA A 164 -0.94 2.82 -8.09
N VAL A 165 -0.94 4.16 -7.96
CA VAL A 165 0.29 4.96 -8.02
C VAL A 165 1.22 4.61 -6.85
N GLY A 166 0.69 4.47 -5.65
CA GLY A 166 1.46 4.05 -4.47
C GLY A 166 2.08 2.65 -4.63
N THR A 167 1.40 1.74 -5.33
CA THR A 167 1.86 0.37 -5.60
C THR A 167 3.07 0.39 -6.51
N LEU A 168 2.98 1.16 -7.60
CA LEU A 168 4.10 1.33 -8.52
C LEU A 168 5.29 2.01 -7.84
N ALA A 169 5.07 3.02 -7.00
CA ALA A 169 6.15 3.64 -6.22
C ALA A 169 6.82 2.63 -5.29
N SER A 170 6.03 1.83 -4.56
CA SER A 170 6.56 0.82 -3.63
C SER A 170 7.34 -0.29 -4.36
N VAL A 171 6.80 -0.81 -5.47
CA VAL A 171 7.48 -1.83 -6.29
C VAL A 171 8.77 -1.28 -6.90
N PHE A 172 8.74 -0.03 -7.39
CA PHE A 172 9.94 0.64 -7.91
C PHE A 172 11.03 0.74 -6.84
N LEU A 173 10.68 1.15 -5.61
CA LEU A 173 11.62 1.18 -4.49
C LEU A 173 12.20 -0.20 -4.17
N TYR A 174 11.37 -1.25 -4.15
CA TYR A 174 11.85 -2.62 -3.95
C TYR A 174 12.81 -3.07 -5.06
N GLU A 175 12.56 -2.74 -6.33
CA GLU A 175 13.52 -3.05 -7.40
C GLU A 175 14.84 -2.27 -7.23
N ASN A 176 14.78 -1.02 -6.77
CA ASN A 176 15.99 -0.25 -6.49
C ASN A 176 16.83 -0.87 -5.37
N LEU A 177 16.21 -1.47 -4.35
CA LEU A 177 16.93 -2.23 -3.31
C LEU A 177 17.78 -3.37 -3.86
N LEU A 178 17.38 -3.99 -4.99
CA LEU A 178 18.17 -5.07 -5.60
C LEU A 178 19.57 -4.59 -6.03
N ASN A 179 19.68 -3.30 -6.38
CA ASN A 179 20.92 -2.67 -6.84
C ASN A 179 21.74 -2.02 -5.71
N LEU A 180 21.21 -1.96 -4.49
CA LEU A 180 21.93 -1.38 -3.35
C LEU A 180 22.88 -2.39 -2.71
N ASP A 181 24.05 -1.93 -2.27
CA ASP A 181 24.96 -2.73 -1.47
C ASP A 181 24.72 -2.49 0.03
N THR A 182 24.87 -3.54 0.85
CA THR A 182 24.63 -3.46 2.30
C THR A 182 25.58 -2.51 3.03
N TRP A 183 26.64 -2.05 2.37
CA TRP A 183 27.60 -1.10 2.93
C TRP A 183 27.12 0.36 2.80
N ASP A 184 26.24 0.65 1.84
CA ASP A 184 25.76 2.00 1.53
C ASP A 184 24.91 2.61 2.66
N CYS A 185 24.42 1.77 3.57
CA CYS A 185 23.53 2.17 4.66
C CYS A 185 24.22 2.36 6.01
N TYR A 186 25.49 1.95 6.17
CA TYR A 186 26.15 1.96 7.47
C TYR A 186 26.82 3.32 7.74
N GLY A 187 26.26 4.06 8.69
CA GLY A 187 26.83 5.34 9.15
C GLY A 187 26.06 6.59 8.73
N ASN A 188 24.97 6.45 7.96
CA ASN A 188 24.09 7.58 7.66
C ASN A 188 23.37 8.02 8.95
N PRO A 189 23.59 9.25 9.43
CA PRO A 189 22.88 9.73 10.61
C PRO A 189 21.39 9.85 10.27
N ILE A 190 20.54 9.44 11.20
CA ILE A 190 19.11 9.80 11.16
C ILE A 190 18.95 11.05 12.02
N GLU A 191 17.94 11.85 11.68
CA GLU A 191 17.49 12.97 12.49
C GLU A 191 17.21 12.53 13.94
N ARG A 192 17.41 13.45 14.90
CA ARG A 192 17.02 13.20 16.30
C ARG A 192 15.51 13.27 16.45
N TRP A 193 14.97 12.76 17.56
CA TRP A 193 13.54 12.83 17.80
C TRP A 193 13.02 14.28 17.76
N GLU A 194 13.75 15.25 18.29
CA GLU A 194 13.34 16.65 18.29
C GLU A 194 13.21 17.21 16.87
N GLU A 195 14.09 16.81 15.96
CA GLU A 195 14.07 17.18 14.55
C GLU A 195 12.87 16.51 13.84
N ARG A 196 12.62 15.23 14.16
CA ARG A 196 11.47 14.48 13.64
C ARG A 196 10.13 15.06 14.09
N GLU A 197 10.04 15.41 15.37
CA GLU A 197 8.84 16.02 15.95
C GLU A 197 8.55 17.37 15.29
N ALA A 198 9.58 18.19 15.07
CA ALA A 198 9.43 19.46 14.37
C ALA A 198 8.98 19.28 12.92
N SER A 199 9.57 18.32 12.19
CA SER A 199 9.19 18.05 10.78
C SER A 199 7.75 17.52 10.66
N LEU A 200 7.33 16.65 11.59
CA LEU A 200 5.96 16.13 11.67
C LEU A 200 4.94 17.25 11.93
N LYS A 201 5.20 18.11 12.92
CA LYS A 201 4.34 19.27 13.24
C LYS A 201 4.27 20.29 12.10
N ALA A 202 5.34 20.43 11.32
CA ALA A 202 5.35 21.27 10.13
C ALA A 202 4.57 20.63 8.96
N PHE A 203 4.57 19.30 8.86
CA PHE A 203 3.88 18.57 7.80
C PHE A 203 2.36 18.52 8.00
N PHE A 204 1.91 18.16 9.21
CA PHE A 204 0.51 18.06 9.58
C PHE A 204 0.07 19.33 10.29
N THR A 205 -0.57 20.25 9.56
CA THR A 205 -0.99 21.55 10.09
C THR A 205 -2.25 21.49 10.94
N ASP A 206 -3.06 20.45 10.80
CA ASP A 206 -4.17 20.17 11.71
C ASP A 206 -3.63 19.57 13.01
N GLU A 207 -3.87 20.25 14.13
CA GLU A 207 -3.34 19.88 15.45
C GLU A 207 -3.76 18.47 15.90
N LYS A 208 -4.99 18.04 15.59
CA LYS A 208 -5.47 16.70 15.98
C LYS A 208 -4.80 15.61 15.16
N VAL A 209 -4.63 15.85 13.86
CA VAL A 209 -3.90 14.93 12.96
C VAL A 209 -2.44 14.86 13.38
N ALA A 210 -1.82 16.00 13.72
CA ALA A 210 -0.45 16.07 14.19
C ALA A 210 -0.25 15.28 15.49
N ASP A 211 -1.10 15.48 16.50
CA ASP A 211 -1.01 14.78 17.78
C ASP A 211 -1.14 13.26 17.64
N GLN A 212 -2.12 12.79 16.85
CA GLN A 212 -2.30 11.36 16.58
C GLN A 212 -1.09 10.78 15.84
N THR A 213 -0.60 11.49 14.83
CA THR A 213 0.55 11.04 14.04
C THR A 213 1.84 11.07 14.86
N LEU A 214 2.00 12.04 15.77
CA LEU A 214 3.14 12.16 16.67
C LEU A 214 3.24 10.96 17.60
N ALA A 215 2.13 10.56 18.23
CA ALA A 215 2.10 9.39 19.10
C ALA A 215 2.50 8.12 18.34
N ILE A 216 2.02 7.94 17.11
CA ILE A 216 2.36 6.83 16.24
C ILE A 216 3.83 6.86 15.85
N ALA A 217 4.31 7.99 15.34
CA ALA A 217 5.71 8.16 14.91
C ALA A 217 6.68 7.93 16.07
N LYS A 218 6.39 8.46 17.27
CA LYS A 218 7.22 8.22 18.47
C LYS A 218 7.28 6.74 18.82
N SER A 219 6.16 6.03 18.74
CA SER A 219 6.08 4.63 19.15
C SER A 219 6.96 3.69 18.32
N LYS A 220 7.33 4.08 17.09
CA LYS A 220 8.19 3.29 16.19
C LYS A 220 9.55 3.94 15.91
N PHE A 221 9.81 5.11 16.47
CA PHE A 221 11.08 5.81 16.29
C PHE A 221 12.19 5.09 17.09
N LEU A 222 13.30 4.77 16.44
CA LEU A 222 14.44 4.10 17.06
C LEU A 222 15.60 5.08 17.20
N GLU A 223 16.19 5.11 18.40
CA GLU A 223 17.32 5.98 18.73
C GLU A 223 18.56 5.14 19.04
N GLU A 224 19.73 5.69 18.71
CA GLU A 224 21.05 5.20 19.13
C GLU A 224 21.23 3.69 18.94
N ASP A 225 21.43 2.95 20.04
CA ASP A 225 21.69 1.51 20.04
C ASP A 225 20.54 0.71 19.42
N ALA A 226 19.28 1.12 19.62
CA ALA A 226 18.14 0.40 19.08
C ALA A 226 18.10 0.47 17.54
N LEU A 227 18.43 1.63 16.97
CA LEU A 227 18.58 1.80 15.53
C LEU A 227 19.78 1.02 14.99
N LEU A 228 20.90 1.01 15.73
CA LEU A 228 22.09 0.26 15.34
C LEU A 228 21.81 -1.25 15.28
N GLU A 229 21.14 -1.80 16.29
CA GLU A 229 20.72 -3.20 16.29
C GLU A 229 19.75 -3.52 15.15
N ARG A 230 18.83 -2.60 14.85
CA ARG A 230 17.94 -2.75 13.69
C ARG A 230 18.69 -2.77 12.37
N ARG A 231 19.67 -1.89 12.17
CA ARG A 231 20.52 -1.89 10.97
C ARG A 231 21.33 -3.17 10.82
N LYS A 232 21.86 -3.71 11.91
CA LYS A 232 22.53 -5.02 11.92
C LYS A 232 21.57 -6.12 11.49
N ALA A 233 20.36 -6.16 12.05
CA ALA A 233 19.34 -7.12 11.64
C ALA A 233 18.99 -7.00 10.15
N ILE A 234 18.82 -5.77 9.64
CA ILE A 234 18.59 -5.51 8.22
C ILE A 234 19.74 -6.04 7.36
N SER A 235 20.98 -5.73 7.73
CA SER A 235 22.18 -6.18 7.01
C SER A 235 22.24 -7.71 6.92
N VAL A 236 21.92 -8.41 8.02
CA VAL A 236 21.90 -9.89 8.06
C VAL A 236 20.82 -10.47 7.14
N MET A 237 19.60 -9.90 7.14
CA MET A 237 18.51 -10.40 6.31
C MET A 237 18.55 -9.94 4.85
N PHE A 238 19.38 -8.95 4.50
CA PHE A 238 19.35 -8.28 3.20
C PHE A 238 19.50 -9.21 1.99
N PRO A 239 20.40 -10.23 2.01
CA PRO A 239 20.49 -11.19 0.92
C PRO A 239 19.17 -11.95 0.69
N THR A 240 18.56 -12.45 1.78
CA THR A 240 17.25 -13.11 1.74
C THR A 240 16.16 -12.15 1.29
N LEU A 241 16.20 -10.88 1.72
CA LEU A 241 15.25 -9.86 1.27
C LEU A 241 15.30 -9.68 -0.26
N LYS A 242 16.49 -9.65 -0.87
CA LYS A 242 16.64 -9.54 -2.33
C LYS A 242 16.03 -10.74 -3.06
N GLU A 243 16.26 -11.96 -2.57
CA GLU A 243 15.64 -13.18 -3.13
C GLU A 243 14.11 -13.09 -3.06
N ARG A 244 13.57 -12.71 -1.91
CA ARG A 244 12.13 -12.56 -1.70
C ARG A 244 11.50 -11.50 -2.60
N ILE A 245 12.18 -10.38 -2.88
CA ILE A 245 11.71 -9.35 -3.81
C ILE A 245 11.47 -9.96 -5.20
N THR A 246 12.42 -10.74 -5.72
CA THR A 246 12.31 -11.37 -7.04
C THR A 246 11.24 -12.47 -7.08
N GLU A 247 10.99 -13.17 -5.97
CA GLU A 247 9.92 -14.17 -5.86
C GLU A 247 8.51 -13.55 -5.76
N GLN A 248 8.40 -12.46 -4.99
CA GLN A 248 7.12 -11.87 -4.62
C GLN A 248 6.63 -10.88 -5.66
N LEU A 249 7.48 -10.02 -6.20
CA LEU A 249 7.07 -8.90 -7.05
C LEU A 249 7.21 -9.24 -8.54
N PRO A 250 6.19 -8.94 -9.36
CA PRO A 250 6.39 -8.87 -10.80
C PRO A 250 7.35 -7.71 -11.13
N PRO A 251 8.10 -7.78 -12.24
CA PRO A 251 8.93 -6.67 -12.67
C PRO A 251 8.10 -5.38 -12.82
N TYR A 252 8.64 -4.25 -12.37
CA TYR A 252 7.97 -2.95 -12.35
C TYR A 252 7.35 -2.60 -13.70
N GLN A 253 8.10 -2.78 -14.79
CA GLN A 253 7.64 -2.47 -16.14
C GLN A 253 6.47 -3.36 -16.58
N GLU A 254 6.47 -4.64 -16.19
CA GLU A 254 5.36 -5.55 -16.50
C GLU A 254 4.11 -5.21 -15.70
N LEU A 255 4.27 -4.91 -14.41
CA LEU A 255 3.16 -4.48 -13.56
C LEU A 255 2.57 -3.15 -14.05
N LYS A 256 3.41 -2.17 -14.36
CA LYS A 256 3.04 -0.88 -14.96
C LYS A 256 2.24 -1.10 -16.25
N HIS A 257 2.73 -1.95 -17.15
CA HIS A 257 2.03 -2.26 -18.39
C HIS A 257 0.66 -2.90 -18.14
N ALA A 258 0.57 -3.89 -17.25
CA ALA A 258 -0.69 -4.55 -16.92
C ALA A 258 -1.71 -3.57 -16.33
N MET A 259 -1.28 -2.71 -15.41
CA MET A 259 -2.11 -1.67 -14.80
C MET A 259 -2.59 -0.64 -15.83
N GLN A 260 -1.68 -0.17 -16.71
CA GLN A 260 -2.03 0.75 -17.79
C GLN A 260 -3.04 0.13 -18.77
N LEU A 261 -2.89 -1.16 -19.10
CA LEU A 261 -3.81 -1.86 -20.01
C LEU A 261 -5.23 -1.95 -19.46
N VAL A 262 -5.37 -2.15 -18.14
CA VAL A 262 -6.68 -2.20 -17.46
C VAL A 262 -7.27 -0.79 -17.25
N GLY A 263 -6.45 0.25 -17.39
CA GLY A 263 -6.86 1.66 -17.27
C GLY A 263 -6.59 2.27 -15.90
N CYS A 264 -5.71 1.67 -15.09
CA CYS A 264 -5.23 2.30 -13.86
C CYS A 264 -4.29 3.45 -14.19
N PRO A 265 -4.27 4.54 -13.41
CA PRO A 265 -3.23 5.54 -13.52
C PRO A 265 -1.88 4.95 -13.13
N VAL A 266 -0.84 5.24 -13.93
CA VAL A 266 0.51 4.70 -13.70
C VAL A 266 1.54 5.78 -13.36
N HIS A 267 1.11 7.03 -13.30
CA HIS A 267 1.93 8.17 -12.90
C HIS A 267 1.08 9.20 -12.10
N PRO A 268 1.63 9.90 -11.09
CA PRO A 268 0.88 10.86 -10.26
C PRO A 268 0.09 11.91 -11.07
N ARG A 269 0.66 12.37 -12.18
CA ARG A 269 0.00 13.38 -13.06
C ARG A 269 -1.35 12.93 -13.58
N GLU A 270 -1.58 11.63 -13.73
CA GLU A 270 -2.87 11.09 -14.19
C GLU A 270 -3.97 11.22 -13.14
N ILE A 271 -3.62 11.42 -11.86
CA ILE A 271 -4.54 11.66 -10.74
C ILE A 271 -4.46 13.10 -10.20
N ASN A 272 -4.01 14.05 -11.02
CA ASN A 272 -3.86 15.47 -10.64
C ASN A 272 -2.86 15.70 -9.48
N ALA A 273 -1.81 14.88 -9.41
CA ALA A 273 -0.69 15.04 -8.48
C ALA A 273 0.65 15.16 -9.24
N SER A 274 1.63 15.84 -8.66
CA SER A 274 3.00 15.89 -9.17
C SER A 274 3.89 14.80 -8.56
N LEU A 275 5.11 14.64 -9.07
CA LEU A 275 6.11 13.79 -8.40
C LEU A 275 6.50 14.36 -7.02
N GLU A 276 6.50 15.68 -6.85
CA GLU A 276 6.72 16.31 -5.54
C GLU A 276 5.58 15.99 -4.56
N ASP A 277 4.33 15.93 -5.05
CA ASP A 277 3.19 15.51 -4.21
C ASP A 277 3.30 14.03 -3.82
N LEU A 278 3.85 13.17 -4.69
CA LEU A 278 4.16 11.78 -4.34
C LEU A 278 5.27 11.69 -3.29
N LYS A 279 6.37 12.42 -3.46
CA LYS A 279 7.46 12.47 -2.47
C LYS A 279 6.94 12.95 -1.12
N ARG A 280 6.15 14.03 -1.10
CA ARG A 280 5.47 14.55 0.09
C ARG A 280 4.57 13.47 0.71
N ALA A 281 3.77 12.77 -0.08
CA ALA A 281 2.91 11.70 0.41
C ALA A 281 3.70 10.51 0.98
N MET A 282 4.87 10.17 0.43
CA MET A 282 5.76 9.14 0.99
C MET A 282 6.31 9.54 2.37
N VAL A 283 6.73 10.80 2.54
CA VAL A 283 7.16 11.34 3.83
C VAL A 283 6.03 11.20 4.87
N GLY A 284 4.83 11.65 4.52
CA GLY A 284 3.66 11.51 5.39
C GLY A 284 3.33 10.05 5.69
N ALA A 285 3.31 9.20 4.66
CA ALA A 285 2.97 7.77 4.76
C ALA A 285 3.87 7.04 5.76
N GLN A 286 5.15 7.39 5.81
CA GLN A 286 6.10 6.81 6.75
C GLN A 286 5.80 7.21 8.21
N MET A 287 4.95 8.19 8.50
CA MET A 287 4.63 8.62 9.88
C MET A 287 3.30 8.13 10.41
N ILE A 288 2.30 7.92 9.55
CA ILE A 288 0.89 7.83 9.96
C ILE A 288 0.42 6.48 10.51
N ARG A 289 1.27 5.43 10.48
CA ARG A 289 0.89 4.12 11.01
C ARG A 289 2.09 3.36 11.60
N ASN A 290 1.83 2.65 12.70
CA ASN A 290 2.78 1.73 13.29
C ASN A 290 2.74 0.39 12.52
N ARG A 291 3.28 0.42 11.30
CA ARG A 291 3.37 -0.69 10.37
C ARG A 291 4.70 -0.57 9.67
N TYR A 292 5.51 -1.61 9.70
CA TYR A 292 6.81 -1.61 9.04
C TYR A 292 6.66 -1.88 7.54
N THR A 293 7.19 -0.97 6.74
CA THR A 293 7.08 -0.97 5.28
C THR A 293 8.42 -0.64 4.62
N ILE A 294 8.47 -0.69 3.29
CA ILE A 294 9.61 -0.23 2.49
C ILE A 294 10.04 1.20 2.84
N LEU A 295 9.10 2.08 3.22
CA LEU A 295 9.41 3.45 3.61
C LEU A 295 10.18 3.49 4.93
N ASP A 296 9.80 2.64 5.90
CA ASP A 296 10.51 2.52 7.17
C ASP A 296 11.90 1.90 6.98
N LEU A 297 12.04 0.95 6.07
CA LEU A 297 13.34 0.37 5.73
C LEU A 297 14.30 1.42 5.17
N TYR A 298 13.87 2.18 4.16
CA TYR A 298 14.71 3.27 3.62
C TYR A 298 15.02 4.33 4.69
N TYR A 299 14.05 4.64 5.55
CA TYR A 299 14.25 5.55 6.67
C TYR A 299 15.30 5.05 7.64
N GLU A 300 15.16 3.83 8.16
CA GLU A 300 16.10 3.24 9.12
C GLU A 300 17.48 2.99 8.51
N LEU A 301 17.60 2.77 7.19
CA LEU A 301 18.89 2.71 6.49
C LEU A 301 19.55 4.08 6.29
N GLY A 302 18.86 5.19 6.60
CA GLY A 302 19.34 6.55 6.32
C GLY A 302 19.41 6.85 4.81
N LEU A 303 18.59 6.17 4.01
CA LEU A 303 18.54 6.29 2.55
C LEU A 303 17.19 6.87 2.07
N PHE A 304 16.42 7.49 2.96
CA PHE A 304 15.07 7.96 2.63
C PHE A 304 15.08 9.09 1.59
N ASP A 305 16.00 10.06 1.72
CA ASP A 305 16.15 11.11 0.71
C ASP A 305 16.55 10.56 -0.65
N GLN A 306 17.43 9.54 -0.67
CA GLN A 306 17.77 8.83 -1.90
C GLN A 306 16.54 8.12 -2.48
N ALA A 307 15.71 7.48 -1.65
CA ALA A 307 14.46 6.86 -2.09
C ALA A 307 13.53 7.88 -2.75
N LEU A 308 13.38 9.06 -2.16
CA LEU A 308 12.58 10.15 -2.72
C LEU A 308 13.13 10.66 -4.06
N LEU A 309 14.45 10.78 -4.19
CA LEU A 309 15.10 11.15 -5.45
C LEU A 309 14.93 10.06 -6.53
N CYS A 310 15.09 8.79 -6.18
CA CYS A 310 14.96 7.67 -7.11
C CYS A 310 13.57 7.60 -7.76
N ILE A 311 12.50 8.00 -7.04
CA ILE A 311 11.14 8.03 -7.58
C ILE A 311 10.97 8.92 -8.81
N GLU A 312 11.89 9.85 -9.08
CA GLU A 312 11.91 10.61 -10.33
C GLU A 312 12.09 9.73 -11.59
N GLY A 313 12.58 8.49 -11.42
CA GLY A 313 12.77 7.51 -12.50
C GLY A 313 11.55 6.64 -12.83
N MET A 314 10.39 6.84 -12.18
CA MET A 314 9.14 6.11 -12.45
C MET A 314 8.54 6.39 -13.84
#